data_AF-A0A3N6ZWU4-F1
#
_entry.id   AF-A0A3N6ZWU4-F1
#
_cell.length_a   1.000
_cell.length_b   1.000
_cell.length_c   1.000
_cell.angle_alpha   90.00
_cell.angle_beta   90.00
_cell.angle_gamma   90.00
#
_symmetry.space_group_name_H-M   'P 1'
#
loop_
_entity.id
_entity.type
_entity.pdbx_description
1 polymer ?
#
loop_
_entity_poly.entity_id
_entity_poly.type
_entity_poly.pdbx_seq_one_letter_code
_entity_poly.pdbx_strand_id
1 'polypeptide(L)'
;MYNYYEYIKLSVIFIALIPTIILFKIQNAYMYPIVNWLRYGLIFMAFFLLSAKGYAQAKPGNMALPPGKIAPVMNELAYWEIINQSLLQSTAQEEQEEFLSDTLAQLSPEQLIGFKLKTDQLLLDAYNGSLWCAAYLMKGGCGEEDFTFFRYWLITRGKKIFDLGISHADDIAYAVQDNINSAFDFEALATLPAEAFKKTTQKEMDDYIDYTQVKTTQEHYPPIEITWREQVPATMQVLCPKLYQLFWTGK
;
A
#
# COMPACT_ATOMS: atom_id res chain seq x y z
N MET A 1 -3.07 -52.70 47.38
CA MET A 1 -2.33 -51.71 48.19
C MET A 1 -1.28 -51.06 47.31
N TYR A 2 -1.55 -49.88 46.78
CA TYR A 2 -0.58 -49.11 45.99
C TYR A 2 0.51 -48.58 46.94
N ASN A 3 1.77 -48.83 46.59
CA ASN A 3 2.91 -48.69 47.48
C ASN A 3 3.31 -47.20 47.59
N TYR A 4 3.29 -46.67 48.82
CA TYR A 4 3.59 -45.26 49.16
C TYR A 4 4.97 -44.80 48.63
N TYR A 5 5.89 -45.75 48.39
CA TYR A 5 7.22 -45.50 47.80
C TYR A 5 7.22 -45.11 46.31
N GLU A 6 6.24 -45.56 45.51
CA GLU A 6 6.13 -45.19 44.09
C GLU A 6 5.70 -43.72 43.91
N TYR A 7 4.84 -43.21 44.80
CA TYR A 7 4.35 -41.82 44.77
C TYR A 7 5.43 -40.80 45.14
N ILE A 8 6.38 -41.18 46.01
CA ILE A 8 7.52 -40.32 46.39
C ILE A 8 8.57 -40.29 45.26
N LYS A 9 8.79 -41.40 44.54
CA LYS A 9 9.70 -41.41 43.38
C LYS A 9 9.19 -40.57 42.21
N LEU A 10 7.88 -40.61 41.91
CA LEU A 10 7.28 -39.80 40.84
C LEU A 10 7.23 -38.29 41.18
N SER A 11 7.01 -37.94 42.45
CA SER A 11 6.96 -36.52 42.87
C SER A 11 8.35 -35.86 42.93
N VAL A 12 9.40 -36.60 43.29
CA VAL A 12 10.78 -36.07 43.27
C VAL A 12 11.30 -35.85 41.84
N ILE A 13 10.91 -36.68 40.87
CA ILE A 13 11.26 -36.49 39.45
C ILE A 13 10.56 -35.26 38.85
N PHE A 14 9.28 -35.02 39.21
CA PHE A 14 8.55 -33.83 38.76
C PHE A 14 9.12 -32.53 39.33
N ILE A 15 9.55 -32.52 40.60
CA ILE A 15 10.14 -31.32 41.24
C ILE A 15 11.54 -31.03 40.70
N ALA A 16 12.29 -32.04 40.24
CA ALA A 16 13.62 -31.86 39.66
C ALA A 16 13.62 -31.36 38.20
N LEU A 17 12.54 -31.59 37.43
CA LEU A 17 12.43 -31.19 36.02
C LEU A 17 11.85 -29.78 35.81
N ILE A 18 11.07 -29.28 36.78
CA ILE A 18 10.49 -27.92 36.71
C ILE A 18 11.58 -26.83 36.66
N PRO A 19 12.67 -26.85 37.46
CA PRO A 19 13.74 -25.87 37.37
C PRO A 19 14.46 -25.91 36.02
N THR A 20 14.67 -27.10 35.44
CA THR A 20 15.40 -27.27 34.17
C THR A 20 14.56 -26.83 32.96
N ILE A 21 13.25 -27.08 32.97
CA ILE A 21 12.33 -26.62 31.92
C ILE A 21 12.11 -25.11 32.01
N ILE A 22 12.07 -24.54 33.21
CA ILE A 22 11.99 -23.09 33.42
C ILE A 22 13.29 -22.41 33.00
N LEU A 23 14.48 -22.96 33.33
CA LEU A 23 15.76 -22.45 32.84
C LEU A 23 15.91 -22.55 31.30
N PHE A 24 15.38 -23.60 30.67
CA PHE A 24 15.38 -23.75 29.21
C PHE A 24 14.37 -22.80 28.52
N LYS A 25 13.21 -22.53 29.13
CA LYS A 25 12.28 -21.50 28.66
C LYS A 25 12.82 -20.08 28.85
N ILE A 26 13.54 -19.82 29.94
CA ILE A 26 14.13 -18.50 30.22
C ILE A 26 15.33 -18.24 29.30
N GLN A 27 16.19 -19.22 29.01
CA GLN A 27 17.25 -19.06 28.00
C GLN A 27 16.70 -18.82 26.58
N ASN A 28 15.56 -19.41 26.21
CA ASN A 28 14.92 -19.16 24.92
C ASN A 28 14.14 -17.84 24.86
N ALA A 29 13.50 -17.40 25.96
CA ALA A 29 12.72 -16.16 25.98
C ALA A 29 13.59 -14.89 25.81
N TYR A 30 14.87 -14.95 26.21
CA TYR A 30 15.82 -13.86 25.99
C TYR A 30 16.67 -14.01 24.72
N MET A 31 16.83 -15.22 24.17
CA MET A 31 17.45 -15.41 22.85
C MET A 31 16.51 -15.17 21.68
N TYR A 32 15.21 -15.41 21.80
CA TYR A 32 14.24 -15.17 20.73
C TYR A 32 14.21 -13.72 20.20
N PRO A 33 14.23 -12.66 21.05
CA PRO A 33 14.27 -11.29 20.55
C PRO A 33 15.63 -10.92 19.94
N ILE A 34 16.74 -11.47 20.43
CA ILE A 34 18.09 -11.17 19.91
C ILE A 34 18.37 -11.90 18.59
N VAL A 35 17.95 -13.16 18.48
CA VAL A 35 18.08 -13.96 17.25
C VAL A 35 17.13 -13.44 16.18
N ASN A 36 15.92 -12.96 16.53
CA ASN A 36 15.09 -12.22 15.59
C ASN A 36 15.68 -10.85 15.23
N TRP A 37 16.27 -10.08 16.14
CA TRP A 37 16.96 -8.83 15.80
C TRP A 37 18.14 -9.05 14.85
N LEU A 38 18.89 -10.13 15.02
CA LEU A 38 19.97 -10.49 14.10
C LEU A 38 19.46 -11.08 12.79
N ARG A 39 18.34 -11.82 12.80
CA ARG A 39 17.73 -12.41 11.60
C ARG A 39 16.99 -11.37 10.77
N TYR A 40 16.23 -10.48 11.39
CA TYR A 40 15.65 -9.29 10.76
C TYR A 40 16.73 -8.29 10.40
N GLY A 41 17.77 -8.08 11.21
CA GLY A 41 18.90 -7.22 10.87
C GLY A 41 19.73 -7.73 9.68
N LEU A 42 19.95 -9.05 9.57
CA LEU A 42 20.63 -9.67 8.43
C LEU A 42 19.73 -9.76 7.18
N ILE A 43 18.42 -9.97 7.35
CA ILE A 43 17.46 -9.82 6.24
C ILE A 43 17.43 -8.36 5.79
N PHE A 44 17.41 -7.39 6.71
CA PHE A 44 17.44 -5.95 6.42
C PHE A 44 18.74 -5.57 5.71
N MET A 45 19.90 -6.05 6.16
CA MET A 45 21.18 -5.81 5.47
C MET A 45 21.26 -6.52 4.11
N ALA A 46 20.80 -7.76 4.00
CA ALA A 46 20.81 -8.50 2.75
C ALA A 46 19.81 -7.91 1.75
N PHE A 47 18.64 -7.46 2.19
CA PHE A 47 17.67 -6.74 1.37
C PHE A 47 18.16 -5.33 1.04
N PHE A 48 18.83 -4.62 1.93
CA PHE A 48 19.44 -3.32 1.62
C PHE A 48 20.58 -3.47 0.60
N LEU A 49 21.33 -4.58 0.63
CA LEU A 49 22.37 -4.89 -0.35
C LEU A 49 21.81 -5.45 -1.67
N LEU A 50 20.66 -6.14 -1.65
CA LEU A 50 19.95 -6.63 -2.84
C LEU A 50 19.10 -5.53 -3.50
N SER A 51 18.44 -4.68 -2.72
CA SER A 51 17.79 -3.44 -3.16
C SER A 51 18.84 -2.48 -3.66
N ALA A 52 19.98 -2.28 -2.99
CA ALA A 52 21.08 -1.49 -3.54
C ALA A 52 21.58 -2.02 -4.90
N LYS A 53 21.48 -3.33 -5.18
CA LYS A 53 21.81 -3.92 -6.49
C LYS A 53 20.72 -3.69 -7.56
N GLY A 54 19.45 -3.57 -7.19
CA GLY A 54 18.34 -3.18 -8.08
C GLY A 54 18.23 -1.66 -8.28
N TYR A 55 18.56 -0.89 -7.25
CA TYR A 55 18.72 0.57 -7.25
C TYR A 55 20.06 1.01 -7.85
N ALA A 56 21.03 0.11 -8.08
CA ALA A 56 22.33 0.41 -8.69
C ALA A 56 22.28 0.88 -10.16
N GLN A 57 21.09 1.14 -10.70
CA GLN A 57 20.90 1.84 -11.98
C GLN A 57 20.40 3.29 -11.82
N ALA A 58 20.02 3.73 -10.61
CA ALA A 58 19.78 5.14 -10.34
C ALA A 58 21.13 5.83 -10.10
N LYS A 59 21.79 6.25 -11.19
CA LYS A 59 22.77 7.35 -11.11
C LYS A 59 22.13 8.49 -10.31
N PRO A 60 22.87 9.26 -9.49
CA PRO A 60 22.34 10.48 -8.90
C PRO A 60 21.63 11.24 -10.02
N GLY A 61 20.31 11.40 -9.88
CA GLY A 61 19.46 11.87 -10.96
C GLY A 61 20.08 13.13 -11.53
N ASN A 62 20.34 13.15 -12.84
CA ASN A 62 20.82 14.36 -13.47
C ASN A 62 19.78 15.44 -13.14
N MET A 63 20.18 16.43 -12.34
CA MET A 63 19.28 17.48 -11.83
C MET A 63 18.81 18.44 -12.94
N ALA A 64 19.23 18.16 -14.17
CA ALA A 64 18.79 18.83 -15.36
C ALA A 64 17.27 18.68 -15.53
N LEU A 65 16.62 19.82 -15.74
CA LEU A 65 15.24 19.87 -16.20
C LEU A 65 15.11 19.11 -17.54
N PRO A 66 13.95 18.50 -17.81
CA PRO A 66 13.72 17.88 -19.11
C PRO A 66 13.84 18.97 -20.21
N PRO A 67 14.38 18.62 -21.39
CA PRO A 67 14.63 19.58 -22.47
C PRO A 67 13.36 20.17 -23.10
N GLY A 68 12.17 19.74 -22.66
CA GLY A 68 10.86 20.23 -23.10
C GLY A 68 9.73 19.68 -22.23
N LYS A 69 8.48 19.89 -22.65
CA LYS A 69 7.27 19.45 -21.95
C LYS A 69 6.91 17.96 -22.16
N ILE A 70 7.92 17.16 -22.49
CA ILE A 70 7.75 15.75 -22.86
C ILE A 70 8.66 14.94 -21.95
N ALA A 71 8.04 14.17 -21.06
CA ALA A 71 8.71 13.12 -20.30
C ALA A 71 8.00 11.79 -20.57
N PRO A 72 8.73 10.67 -20.71
CA PRO A 72 8.12 9.37 -20.87
C PRO A 72 7.37 8.99 -19.58
N VAL A 73 6.22 8.34 -19.74
CA VAL A 73 5.52 7.69 -18.64
C VAL A 73 6.48 6.68 -17.97
N MET A 74 6.52 6.68 -16.63
CA MET A 74 7.39 5.76 -15.90
C MET A 74 7.05 4.30 -16.24
N ASN A 75 8.10 3.47 -16.36
CA ASN A 75 7.94 2.04 -16.53
C ASN A 75 7.12 1.43 -15.38
N GLU A 76 6.19 0.55 -15.73
CA GLU A 76 5.26 -0.03 -14.77
C GLU A 76 5.94 -0.82 -13.65
N LEU A 77 7.00 -1.59 -13.94
CA LEU A 77 7.74 -2.33 -12.91
C LEU A 77 8.42 -1.37 -11.92
N ALA A 78 9.01 -0.28 -12.41
CA ALA A 78 9.65 0.72 -11.57
C ALA A 78 8.64 1.46 -10.68
N TYR A 79 7.47 1.80 -11.23
CA TYR A 79 6.40 2.45 -10.48
C TYR A 79 5.90 1.56 -9.34
N TRP A 80 5.56 0.31 -9.65
CA TRP A 80 5.06 -0.62 -8.63
C TRP A 80 6.13 -1.00 -7.61
N GLU A 81 7.41 -1.00 -7.97
CA GLU A 81 8.49 -1.18 -7.01
C GLU A 81 8.50 -0.08 -5.95
N ILE A 82 8.38 1.19 -6.34
CA ILE A 82 8.30 2.32 -5.40
C ILE A 82 7.11 2.13 -4.42
N ILE A 83 5.93 1.83 -4.97
CA ILE A 83 4.73 1.60 -4.15
C ILE A 83 4.90 0.40 -3.21
N ASN A 84 5.39 -0.73 -3.71
CA ASN A 84 5.58 -1.93 -2.90
C ASN A 84 6.62 -1.72 -1.79
N GLN A 85 7.71 -1.01 -2.07
CA GLN A 85 8.69 -0.67 -1.05
C GLN A 85 8.06 0.22 0.03
N SER A 86 7.23 1.20 -0.35
CA SER A 86 6.52 2.02 0.64
C SER A 86 5.65 1.18 1.56
N LEU A 87 4.90 0.23 1.03
CA LEU A 87 4.07 -0.69 1.83
C LEU A 87 4.91 -1.58 2.76
N LEU A 88 6.05 -2.09 2.29
CA LEU A 88 6.89 -2.99 3.08
C LEU A 88 7.62 -2.29 4.22
N GLN A 89 7.86 -0.98 4.07
CA GLN A 89 8.58 -0.16 5.05
C GLN A 89 7.64 0.63 5.98
N SER A 90 6.33 0.47 5.83
CA SER A 90 5.31 1.18 6.61
C SER A 90 4.38 0.22 7.33
N THR A 91 3.96 0.59 8.53
CA THR A 91 2.88 -0.07 9.28
C THR A 91 1.62 0.80 9.39
N ALA A 92 1.76 2.10 9.17
CA ALA A 92 0.68 3.09 9.13
C ALA A 92 0.74 3.94 7.85
N GLN A 93 -0.34 4.67 7.55
CA GLN A 93 -0.45 5.48 6.35
C GLN A 93 0.57 6.63 6.36
N GLU A 94 0.74 7.30 7.50
CA GLU A 94 1.66 8.43 7.65
C GLU A 94 3.11 8.01 7.38
N GLU A 95 3.49 6.81 7.81
CA GLU A 95 4.82 6.22 7.52
C GLU A 95 4.99 5.92 6.02
N GLN A 96 3.91 5.46 5.36
CA GLN A 96 3.92 5.22 3.92
C GLN A 96 4.06 6.53 3.13
N GLU A 97 3.35 7.58 3.55
CA GLU A 97 3.42 8.93 2.98
C GLU A 97 4.84 9.51 3.12
N GLU A 98 5.45 9.40 4.30
CA GLU A 98 6.83 9.84 4.54
C GLU A 98 7.82 9.08 3.66
N PHE A 99 7.70 7.75 3.58
CA PHE A 99 8.56 6.92 2.72
C PHE A 99 8.44 7.31 1.24
N LEU A 100 7.22 7.53 0.74
CA LEU A 100 7.00 7.97 -0.63
C LEU A 100 7.59 9.36 -0.87
N SER A 101 7.39 10.29 0.05
CA SER A 101 7.98 11.64 -0.02
C SER A 101 9.50 11.59 -0.16
N ASP A 102 10.17 10.83 0.73
CA ASP A 102 11.62 10.68 0.72
C ASP A 102 12.14 9.96 -0.53
N THR A 103 11.41 8.95 -1.00
CA THR A 103 11.78 8.22 -2.22
C THR A 103 11.63 9.10 -3.46
N LEU A 104 10.52 9.82 -3.59
CA LEU A 104 10.27 10.72 -4.72
C LEU A 104 11.26 11.89 -4.75
N ALA A 105 11.67 12.41 -3.59
CA ALA A 105 12.69 13.46 -3.50
C ALA A 105 14.06 13.05 -4.08
N GLN A 106 14.33 11.76 -4.28
CA GLN A 106 15.56 11.24 -4.88
C GLN A 106 15.47 11.00 -6.40
N LEU A 107 14.27 11.09 -6.97
CA LEU A 107 14.07 10.91 -8.41
C LEU A 107 14.50 12.15 -9.20
N SER A 108 14.91 11.94 -10.46
CA SER A 108 15.15 13.05 -11.37
C SER A 108 13.84 13.79 -11.71
N PRO A 109 13.91 15.07 -12.15
CA PRO A 109 12.73 15.80 -12.61
C PRO A 109 11.91 15.05 -13.68
N GLU A 110 12.60 14.38 -14.63
CA GLU A 110 11.95 13.55 -15.65
C GLU A 110 11.24 12.34 -15.05
N GLN A 111 11.87 11.66 -14.09
CA GLN A 111 11.27 10.51 -13.40
C GLN A 111 10.05 10.91 -12.55
N LEU A 112 10.08 12.09 -11.92
CA LEU A 112 8.95 12.65 -11.17
C LEU A 112 7.74 12.90 -12.07
N ILE A 113 7.96 13.50 -13.25
CA ILE A 113 6.89 13.67 -14.25
C ILE A 113 6.39 12.30 -14.72
N GLY A 114 7.30 11.37 -15.02
CA GLY A 114 6.93 10.01 -15.42
C GLY A 114 6.10 9.27 -14.37
N PHE A 115 6.40 9.46 -13.09
CA PHE A 115 5.63 8.91 -11.96
C PHE A 115 4.23 9.53 -11.92
N LYS A 116 4.11 10.86 -12.00
CA LYS A 116 2.82 11.57 -12.06
C LYS A 116 1.94 11.06 -13.21
N LEU A 117 2.51 10.99 -14.41
CA LEU A 117 1.78 10.51 -15.60
C LEU A 117 1.33 9.05 -15.46
N LYS A 118 2.14 8.19 -14.81
CA LYS A 118 1.74 6.81 -14.51
C LYS A 118 0.62 6.77 -13.49
N THR A 119 0.68 7.56 -12.41
CA THR A 119 -0.40 7.68 -11.43
C THR A 119 -1.70 8.13 -12.11
N ASP A 120 -1.65 9.15 -12.98
CA ASP A 120 -2.84 9.64 -13.70
C ASP A 120 -3.46 8.57 -14.60
N GLN A 121 -2.64 7.76 -15.28
CA GLN A 121 -3.13 6.62 -16.06
C GLN A 121 -3.84 5.59 -15.18
N LEU A 122 -3.26 5.24 -14.03
CA LEU A 122 -3.87 4.28 -13.11
C LEU A 122 -5.17 4.80 -12.50
N LEU A 123 -5.26 6.11 -12.23
CA LEU A 123 -6.52 6.73 -11.81
C LEU A 123 -7.60 6.57 -12.88
N LEU A 124 -7.26 6.84 -14.15
CA LEU A 124 -8.18 6.64 -15.27
C LEU A 124 -8.60 5.17 -15.40
N ASP A 125 -7.65 4.22 -15.30
CA ASP A 125 -7.93 2.79 -15.37
C ASP A 125 -8.87 2.33 -14.24
N ALA A 126 -8.77 2.97 -13.06
CA ALA A 126 -9.65 2.73 -11.92
C ALA A 126 -10.98 3.52 -11.96
N TYR A 127 -11.25 4.31 -13.00
CA TYR A 127 -12.47 5.10 -13.13
C TYR A 127 -13.63 4.25 -13.68
N ASN A 128 -14.19 3.37 -12.84
CA ASN A 128 -15.35 2.56 -13.21
C ASN A 128 -16.40 2.47 -12.08
N GLY A 129 -17.65 2.22 -12.47
CA GLY A 129 -18.78 2.25 -11.55
C GLY A 129 -18.77 1.15 -10.47
N SER A 130 -18.13 0.01 -10.73
CA SER A 130 -17.99 -1.07 -9.76
C SER A 130 -17.03 -0.70 -8.64
N LEU A 131 -15.90 -0.06 -8.98
CA LEU A 131 -14.99 0.51 -7.99
C LEU A 131 -15.63 1.65 -7.21
N TRP A 132 -16.49 2.46 -7.84
CA TRP A 132 -17.25 3.45 -7.10
C TRP A 132 -18.23 2.80 -6.11
N CYS A 133 -18.87 1.68 -6.48
CA CYS A 133 -19.70 0.92 -5.53
C CYS A 133 -18.88 0.45 -4.32
N ALA A 134 -17.70 -0.11 -4.57
CA ALA A 134 -16.78 -0.53 -3.50
C ALA A 134 -16.39 0.65 -2.59
N ALA A 135 -15.96 1.76 -3.18
CA ALA A 135 -15.60 2.98 -2.45
C ALA A 135 -16.77 3.50 -1.59
N TYR A 136 -17.98 3.53 -2.16
CA TYR A 136 -19.19 3.97 -1.48
C TYR A 136 -19.50 3.12 -0.26
N LEU A 137 -19.44 1.79 -0.40
CA LEU A 137 -19.66 0.87 0.71
C LEU A 137 -18.60 1.07 1.80
N MET A 138 -17.32 1.08 1.41
CA MET A 138 -16.18 1.14 2.35
C MET A 138 -16.13 2.46 3.12
N LYS A 139 -16.36 3.59 2.46
CA LYS A 139 -16.34 4.93 3.08
C LYS A 139 -17.67 5.30 3.73
N GLY A 140 -18.73 4.52 3.50
CA GLY A 140 -20.06 4.77 4.03
C GLY A 140 -20.81 5.92 3.35
N GLY A 141 -20.46 6.20 2.09
CA GLY A 141 -20.82 7.37 1.29
C GLY A 141 -19.62 7.77 0.43
N CYS A 142 -19.82 8.18 -0.82
CA CYS A 142 -18.69 8.52 -1.70
C CYS A 142 -19.12 9.41 -2.87
N GLY A 143 -18.71 10.67 -2.83
CA GLY A 143 -18.80 11.60 -3.97
C GLY A 143 -17.64 11.44 -4.96
N GLU A 144 -17.55 12.31 -5.97
CA GLU A 144 -16.47 12.26 -6.97
C GLU A 144 -15.07 12.48 -6.39
N GLU A 145 -14.95 13.40 -5.42
CA GLU A 145 -13.69 13.68 -4.73
C GLU A 145 -13.26 12.50 -3.86
N ASP A 146 -14.16 12.00 -3.01
CA ASP A 146 -13.94 10.78 -2.22
C ASP A 146 -13.55 9.58 -3.09
N PHE A 147 -14.17 9.44 -4.25
CA PHE A 147 -13.86 8.36 -5.18
C PHE A 147 -12.46 8.53 -5.78
N THR A 148 -12.00 9.76 -5.96
CA THR A 148 -10.63 10.05 -6.38
C THR A 148 -9.64 9.67 -5.29
N PHE A 149 -9.89 10.04 -4.04
CA PHE A 149 -9.03 9.68 -2.91
C PHE A 149 -9.00 8.16 -2.66
N PHE A 150 -10.13 7.49 -2.83
CA PHE A 150 -10.19 6.02 -2.80
C PHE A 150 -9.33 5.36 -3.88
N ARG A 151 -9.32 5.91 -5.11
CA ARG A 151 -8.47 5.38 -6.19
C ARG A 151 -6.99 5.59 -5.92
N TYR A 152 -6.59 6.71 -5.31
CA TYR A 152 -5.23 6.88 -4.81
C TYR A 152 -4.88 5.83 -3.76
N TRP A 153 -5.75 5.62 -2.77
CA TRP A 153 -5.59 4.55 -1.80
C TRP A 153 -5.44 3.17 -2.44
N LEU A 154 -6.28 2.84 -3.44
CA LEU A 154 -6.21 1.56 -4.14
C LEU A 154 -4.85 1.37 -4.82
N ILE A 155 -4.30 2.42 -5.43
CA ILE A 155 -2.95 2.42 -6.02
C ILE A 155 -1.91 2.16 -4.93
N THR A 156 -1.98 2.82 -3.77
CA THR A 156 -0.99 2.64 -2.69
C THR A 156 -1.04 1.28 -2.03
N ARG A 157 -2.08 0.46 -2.27
CA ARG A 157 -2.14 -0.96 -1.86
C ARG A 157 -1.35 -1.92 -2.78
N GLY A 158 -0.69 -1.38 -3.79
CA GLY A 158 0.22 -2.12 -4.67
C GLY A 158 -0.51 -2.89 -5.77
N LYS A 159 0.27 -3.34 -6.76
CA LYS A 159 -0.26 -3.86 -8.04
C LYS A 159 -1.30 -4.96 -7.87
N LYS A 160 -1.03 -5.93 -6.99
CA LYS A 160 -1.91 -7.09 -6.82
C LYS A 160 -3.32 -6.68 -6.36
N ILE A 161 -3.41 -5.75 -5.42
CA ILE A 161 -4.70 -5.28 -4.91
C ILE A 161 -5.37 -4.37 -5.93
N PHE A 162 -4.59 -3.51 -6.59
CA PHE A 162 -5.08 -2.69 -7.68
C PHE A 162 -5.71 -3.53 -8.79
N ASP A 163 -4.98 -4.51 -9.36
CA ASP A 163 -5.46 -5.40 -10.42
C ASP A 163 -6.72 -6.20 -10.01
N LEU A 164 -6.76 -6.65 -8.74
CA LEU A 164 -7.95 -7.30 -8.18
C LEU A 164 -9.14 -6.35 -8.16
N GLY A 165 -8.95 -5.12 -7.69
CA GLY A 165 -10.00 -4.10 -7.66
C GLY A 165 -10.53 -3.74 -9.05
N ILE A 166 -9.65 -3.60 -10.03
CA ILE A 166 -10.05 -3.35 -11.43
C ILE A 166 -10.88 -4.52 -11.98
N SER A 167 -10.45 -5.76 -11.72
CA SER A 167 -11.07 -6.96 -12.30
C SER A 167 -12.37 -7.35 -11.60
N HIS A 168 -12.41 -7.23 -10.27
CA HIS A 168 -13.52 -7.63 -9.42
C HIS A 168 -13.52 -6.76 -8.15
N ALA A 169 -14.20 -5.62 -8.20
CA ALA A 169 -14.18 -4.60 -7.13
C ALA A 169 -14.50 -5.16 -5.73
N ASP A 170 -15.39 -6.16 -5.63
CA ASP A 170 -15.73 -6.82 -4.37
C ASP A 170 -14.56 -7.55 -3.71
N ASP A 171 -13.53 -7.94 -4.48
CA ASP A 171 -12.34 -8.62 -3.97
C ASP A 171 -11.40 -7.69 -3.20
N ILE A 172 -11.64 -6.36 -3.24
CA ILE A 172 -10.97 -5.42 -2.33
C ILE A 172 -11.26 -5.77 -0.87
N ALA A 173 -12.35 -6.50 -0.58
CA ALA A 173 -12.64 -7.03 0.75
C ALA A 173 -11.45 -7.82 1.36
N TYR A 174 -10.60 -8.45 0.54
CA TYR A 174 -9.41 -9.15 1.02
C TYR A 174 -8.32 -8.22 1.54
N ALA A 175 -8.26 -6.98 1.05
CA ALA A 175 -7.23 -6.01 1.43
C ALA A 175 -7.54 -5.29 2.76
N VAL A 176 -8.79 -5.33 3.22
CA VAL A 176 -9.28 -4.48 4.33
C VAL A 176 -9.80 -5.24 5.54
N GLN A 177 -9.68 -6.57 5.55
CA GLN A 177 -10.20 -7.41 6.65
C GLN A 177 -9.65 -7.00 8.03
N ASP A 178 -8.38 -6.59 8.06
CA ASP A 178 -7.70 -6.19 9.30
C ASP A 178 -7.84 -4.70 9.63
N ASN A 179 -8.47 -3.90 8.76
CA ASN A 179 -8.60 -2.45 8.95
C ASN A 179 -9.91 -1.89 8.37
N ILE A 180 -11.04 -2.45 8.80
CA ILE A 180 -12.38 -2.04 8.33
C ILE A 180 -12.80 -0.62 8.76
N ASN A 181 -12.08 0.01 9.70
CA ASN A 181 -12.41 1.35 10.20
C ASN A 181 -11.50 2.45 9.63
N SER A 182 -10.70 2.14 8.60
CA SER A 182 -9.86 3.12 7.91
C SER A 182 -10.71 4.12 7.13
N ALA A 183 -10.13 5.28 6.82
CA ALA A 183 -10.75 6.27 5.95
C ALA A 183 -10.77 5.82 4.46
N PHE A 184 -9.92 4.87 4.08
CA PHE A 184 -9.76 4.39 2.69
C PHE A 184 -9.48 5.51 1.69
N ASP A 185 -8.60 6.43 2.07
CA ASP A 185 -8.08 7.50 1.25
C ASP A 185 -6.55 7.54 1.32
N PHE A 186 -5.95 8.25 0.35
CA PHE A 186 -4.53 8.53 0.31
C PHE A 186 -4.32 9.82 -0.49
N GLU A 187 -4.77 10.94 0.06
CA GLU A 187 -4.76 12.24 -0.62
C GLU A 187 -3.34 12.69 -1.00
N ALA A 188 -2.36 12.40 -0.14
CA ALA A 188 -0.96 12.80 -0.32
C ALA A 188 -0.39 12.41 -1.70
N LEU A 189 -0.78 11.26 -2.26
CA LEU A 189 -0.26 10.81 -3.57
C LEU A 189 -0.61 11.78 -4.71
N ALA A 190 -1.64 12.61 -4.54
CA ALA A 190 -2.03 13.64 -5.51
C ALA A 190 -0.96 14.74 -5.65
N THR A 191 -0.29 15.11 -4.55
CA THR A 191 0.61 16.28 -4.51
C THR A 191 2.08 15.91 -4.42
N LEU A 192 2.41 14.76 -3.83
CA LEU A 192 3.79 14.32 -3.56
C LEU A 192 4.75 14.45 -4.78
N PRO A 193 4.39 14.04 -6.01
CA PRO A 193 5.28 14.18 -7.15
C PRO A 193 5.59 15.65 -7.49
N ALA A 194 4.57 16.51 -7.46
CA ALA A 194 4.70 17.94 -7.77
C ALA A 194 5.49 18.67 -6.68
N GLU A 195 5.26 18.33 -5.41
CA GLU A 195 6.02 18.87 -4.28
C GLU A 195 7.50 18.49 -4.37
N ALA A 196 7.82 17.23 -4.65
CA ALA A 196 9.19 16.77 -4.84
C ALA A 196 9.88 17.48 -6.02
N PHE A 197 9.16 17.67 -7.13
CA PHE A 197 9.66 18.39 -8.30
C PHE A 197 9.95 19.85 -7.97
N LYS A 198 9.02 20.54 -7.31
CA LYS A 198 9.19 21.94 -6.91
C LYS A 198 10.33 22.12 -5.92
N LYS A 199 10.47 21.23 -4.95
CA LYS A 199 11.56 21.24 -3.97
C LYS A 199 12.94 21.10 -4.62
N THR A 200 13.06 20.24 -5.63
CA THR A 200 14.34 19.94 -6.29
C THR A 200 14.70 20.95 -7.38
N THR A 201 13.71 21.50 -8.08
CA THR A 201 13.92 22.35 -9.27
C THR A 201 13.62 23.83 -9.04
N GLN A 202 12.85 24.17 -7.99
CA GLN A 202 12.24 25.48 -7.76
C GLN A 202 11.32 25.94 -8.91
N LYS A 203 10.72 24.99 -9.64
CA LYS A 203 9.77 25.21 -10.74
C LYS A 203 8.47 24.45 -10.50
N GLU A 204 7.39 24.87 -11.16
CA GLU A 204 6.13 24.13 -11.14
C GLU A 204 6.19 22.98 -12.15
N MET A 205 5.74 21.78 -11.74
CA MET A 205 5.77 20.58 -12.59
C MET A 205 4.90 20.77 -13.85
N ASP A 206 3.76 21.46 -13.73
CA ASP A 206 2.80 21.67 -14.81
C ASP A 206 3.40 22.45 -16.01
N ASP A 207 4.43 23.26 -15.77
CA ASP A 207 5.14 23.94 -16.86
C ASP A 207 5.90 22.96 -17.77
N TYR A 208 6.12 21.72 -17.32
CA TYR A 208 6.88 20.68 -17.99
C TYR A 208 6.03 19.48 -18.44
N ILE A 209 4.70 19.59 -18.36
CA ILE A 209 3.76 18.60 -18.90
C ILE A 209 2.97 19.24 -20.04
N ASP A 210 2.97 18.60 -21.21
CA ASP A 210 2.10 19.00 -22.32
C ASP A 210 0.71 18.39 -22.17
N TYR A 211 -0.16 19.08 -21.43
CA TYR A 211 -1.55 18.67 -21.22
C TYR A 211 -2.40 18.67 -22.51
N THR A 212 -1.90 19.18 -23.65
CA THR A 212 -2.59 19.00 -24.95
C THR A 212 -2.44 17.58 -25.51
N GLN A 213 -1.41 16.84 -25.05
CA GLN A 213 -1.14 15.47 -25.48
C GLN A 213 -1.56 14.43 -24.43
N VAL A 214 -1.67 14.83 -23.16
CA VAL A 214 -2.06 13.95 -22.04
C VAL A 214 -3.58 13.86 -21.95
N LYS A 215 -4.12 12.64 -22.12
CA LYS A 215 -5.57 12.36 -22.07
C LYS A 215 -6.03 11.67 -20.77
N THR A 216 -5.17 11.64 -19.77
CA THR A 216 -5.43 11.00 -18.47
C THR A 216 -5.92 11.99 -17.40
N THR A 217 -6.16 13.25 -17.76
CA THR A 217 -6.77 14.24 -16.86
C THR A 217 -8.27 13.99 -16.74
N GLN A 218 -8.87 14.38 -15.61
CA GLN A 218 -10.29 14.15 -15.32
C GLN A 218 -11.23 14.73 -16.39
N GLU A 219 -10.86 15.86 -17.01
CA GLU A 219 -11.60 16.47 -18.11
C GLU A 219 -11.79 15.55 -19.33
N HIS A 220 -10.91 14.56 -19.49
CA HIS A 220 -10.91 13.60 -20.60
C HIS A 220 -11.48 12.23 -20.20
N TYR A 221 -11.97 12.07 -18.97
CA TYR A 221 -12.52 10.79 -18.54
C TYR A 221 -13.76 10.41 -19.35
N PRO A 222 -13.91 9.12 -19.73
CA PRO A 222 -15.13 8.67 -20.38
C PRO A 222 -16.30 8.79 -19.39
N PRO A 223 -17.55 8.92 -19.87
CA PRO A 223 -18.72 8.83 -19.02
C PRO A 223 -18.71 7.51 -18.24
N ILE A 224 -18.91 7.60 -16.93
CA ILE A 224 -18.93 6.43 -16.05
C ILE A 224 -20.32 5.79 -16.04
N GLU A 225 -20.36 4.48 -16.28
CA GLU A 225 -21.59 3.70 -16.18
C GLU A 225 -21.81 3.27 -14.73
N ILE A 226 -22.90 3.76 -14.11
CA ILE A 226 -23.28 3.40 -12.73
C ILE A 226 -24.51 2.50 -12.76
N THR A 227 -24.34 1.25 -12.35
CA THR A 227 -25.39 0.20 -12.33
C THR A 227 -26.00 -0.05 -10.95
N TRP A 228 -25.52 0.63 -9.91
CA TRP A 228 -26.02 0.55 -8.53
C TRP A 228 -26.66 1.86 -8.07
N ARG A 229 -27.48 1.82 -7.02
CA ARG A 229 -28.17 2.98 -6.44
C ARG A 229 -28.23 2.88 -4.93
N GLU A 230 -27.88 3.96 -4.24
CA GLU A 230 -28.05 4.08 -2.78
C GLU A 230 -29.49 3.81 -2.34
N GLN A 231 -30.46 4.34 -3.08
CA GLN A 231 -31.89 4.19 -2.76
C GLN A 231 -32.41 2.76 -2.97
N VAL A 232 -31.60 1.90 -3.61
CA VAL A 232 -31.89 0.48 -3.80
C VAL A 232 -30.66 -0.34 -3.37
N PRO A 233 -30.36 -0.46 -2.06
CA PRO A 233 -29.12 -1.07 -1.57
C PRO A 233 -28.86 -2.49 -2.07
N ALA A 234 -29.91 -3.25 -2.38
CA ALA A 234 -29.79 -4.57 -2.99
C ALA A 234 -28.98 -4.58 -4.31
N THR A 235 -28.96 -3.46 -5.05
CA THR A 235 -28.12 -3.33 -6.26
C THR A 235 -26.63 -3.30 -5.93
N MET A 236 -26.24 -2.66 -4.81
CA MET A 236 -24.86 -2.70 -4.31
C MET A 236 -24.51 -4.10 -3.79
N GLN A 237 -25.46 -4.78 -3.14
CA GLN A 237 -25.25 -6.15 -2.66
C GLN A 237 -25.02 -7.15 -3.80
N VAL A 238 -25.70 -6.99 -4.95
CA VAL A 238 -25.48 -7.82 -6.15
C VAL A 238 -24.10 -7.57 -6.73
N LEU A 239 -23.65 -6.31 -6.76
CA LEU A 239 -22.38 -5.92 -7.38
C LEU A 239 -21.16 -6.21 -6.49
N CYS A 240 -21.29 -5.96 -5.18
CA CYS A 240 -20.22 -6.08 -4.18
C CYS A 240 -20.71 -6.81 -2.90
N PRO A 241 -21.04 -8.11 -2.98
CA PRO A 241 -21.64 -8.83 -1.85
C PRO A 241 -20.73 -8.94 -0.61
N LYS A 242 -19.42 -9.15 -0.77
CA LYS A 242 -18.47 -9.25 0.36
C LYS A 242 -18.34 -7.90 1.06
N LEU A 243 -18.12 -6.82 0.30
CA LEU A 243 -18.01 -5.48 0.86
C LEU A 243 -19.33 -5.02 1.47
N TYR A 244 -20.47 -5.36 0.85
CA TYR A 244 -21.78 -5.06 1.43
C TYR A 244 -21.96 -5.72 2.79
N GLN A 245 -21.53 -6.98 2.93
CA GLN A 245 -21.58 -7.68 4.22
C GLN A 245 -20.62 -7.10 5.27
N LEU A 246 -19.46 -6.56 4.85
CA LEU A 246 -18.52 -5.94 5.77
C LEU A 246 -18.99 -4.56 6.25
N PHE A 247 -19.57 -3.74 5.36
CA PHE A 247 -19.75 -2.32 5.61
C PHE A 247 -21.21 -1.85 5.71
N TRP A 248 -22.19 -2.64 5.24
CA TRP A 248 -23.58 -2.19 5.13
C TRP A 248 -24.57 -2.89 6.07
N THR A 249 -24.35 -4.16 6.44
CA THR A 249 -25.35 -4.97 7.16
C THR A 249 -25.67 -4.51 8.59
N GLY A 250 -24.99 -3.49 9.10
CA GLY A 250 -25.25 -2.87 10.41
C GLY A 250 -25.76 -1.42 10.37
N LYS A 251 -26.07 -0.89 9.18
CA LYS A 251 -26.66 0.44 8.99
C LYS A 251 -28.19 0.41 8.99
#